data_AF-A0A1G2PQE1-F1
#
_entry.id   AF-A0A1G2PQE1-F1
#
_cell.length_a   1.000
_cell.length_b   1.000
_cell.length_c   1.000
_cell.angle_alpha   90.00
_cell.angle_beta   90.00
_cell.angle_gamma   90.00
#
_symmetry.space_group_name_H-M   'P 1'
#
loop_
_entity.id
_entity.type
_entity.pdbx_description
1 polymer ?
#
loop_
_entity_poly.entity_id
_entity_poly.type
_entity_poly.pdbx_seq_one_letter_code
_entity_poly.pdbx_strand_id
1 'polypeptide(L)' 'MDDEILKQLKENQVLLEKTYKTVERLKKYFMWTLIITVITVILPIIGLMFLLPTLMGSLGGGILGL' A
#
# COMPACT_ATOMS: atom_id res chain seq x y z
N MET A 1 3.89 40.96 26.79
CA MET A 1 2.95 40.59 25.71
C MET A 1 3.70 40.13 24.46
N ASP A 2 4.81 40.76 24.07
CA ASP A 2 5.58 40.35 22.87
C ASP A 2 6.36 39.03 23.01
N ASP A 3 6.91 38.73 24.20
CA ASP A 3 7.65 37.48 24.42
C ASP A 3 6.77 36.22 24.35
N GLU A 4 5.50 36.34 24.74
CA GLU A 4 4.55 35.23 24.72
C GLU A 4 4.12 34.90 23.29
N ILE A 5 3.93 35.91 22.46
CA ILE A 5 3.64 35.76 21.02
C ILE A 5 4.84 35.13 20.30
N LEU A 6 6.07 35.59 20.59
CA LEU A 6 7.30 35.00 20.04
C LEU A 6 7.49 33.54 20.46
N LYS A 7 7.14 33.21 21.71
CA LYS A 7 7.19 31.84 22.21
C LYS A 7 6.19 30.94 21.46
N GLN A 8 4.94 31.38 21.33
CA GLN A 8 3.91 30.64 20.58
C GLN A 8 4.29 30.46 19.10
N LEU A 9 4.87 31.49 18.46
CA LEU A 9 5.37 31.40 17.09
C LEU A 9 6.46 30.32 16.94
N LYS A 10 7.43 30.27 17.88
CA LYS A 10 8.47 29.23 17.88
C LYS A 10 7.88 27.84 18.10
N GLU A 11 6.96 27.69 19.04
CA GLU A 11 6.28 26.41 19.31
C GLU A 11 5.50 25.92 18.08
N ASN A 12 4.79 26.83 17.41
CA ASN A 12 4.06 26.52 16.18
C ASN A 12 5.00 26.13 15.01
N GLN A 13 6.15 26.78 14.86
CA GLN A 13 7.14 26.41 13.84
C GLN A 13 7.68 24.98 14.06
N VAL A 14 7.96 24.62 15.33
CA VAL A 14 8.40 23.27 15.68
C VAL A 14 7.33 22.22 15.37
N LEU A 15 6.06 22.53 15.64
CA LEU A 15 4.94 21.65 15.30
C LEU A 15 4.78 21.48 13.78
N LEU A 16 4.90 22.57 13.02
CA LEU A 16 4.83 22.55 11.55
C LEU A 16 5.94 21.69 10.96
N GLU A 17 7.17 21.84 11.43
CA GLU A 17 8.31 21.05 10.94
C GLU A 17 8.14 19.55 11.26
N LYS A 18 7.64 19.22 12.45
CA LYS A 18 7.33 17.82 12.83
C LYS A 18 6.23 17.21 11.97
N THR A 19 5.16 17.96 11.72
CA THR A 19 4.06 17.52 10.86
C THR A 19 4.55 17.31 9.43
N TYR A 20 5.31 18.26 8.89
CA TYR A 20 5.89 18.16 7.55
C TYR A 20 6.74 16.89 7.40
N LYS A 21 7.69 16.67 8.32
CA LYS A 21 8.53 15.46 8.32
C LYS A 21 7.72 14.16 8.45
N THR A 22 6.63 14.18 9.21
CA THR A 22 5.77 13.01 9.40
C THR A 22 4.98 12.70 8.13
N VAL A 23 4.43 13.71 7.46
CA VAL A 23 3.70 13.57 6.19
C VAL A 23 4.63 13.09 5.07
N GLU A 24 5.86 13.61 5.00
CA GLU A 24 6.87 13.17 4.04
C GLU A 24 7.16 11.65 4.18
N ARG A 25 7.28 11.17 5.43
CA ARG A 25 7.44 9.73 5.72
C ARG A 25 6.20 8.93 5.33
N LEU A 26 5.02 9.43 5.67
CA LEU A 26 3.73 8.80 5.34
C LEU A 26 3.58 8.61 3.83
N LYS A 27 3.93 9.61 3.01
CA LYS A 27 3.94 9.49 1.55
C LYS A 27 4.82 8.33 1.07
N LYS A 28 6.04 8.22 1.61
CA LYS A 28 6.99 7.17 1.23
C LYS A 28 6.48 5.78 1.62
N TYR A 29 5.92 5.62 2.82
CA TYR A 29 5.33 4.34 3.24
C TYR A 29 4.07 4.02 2.45
N PHE A 30 3.21 5.02 2.19
CA PHE A 30 1.97 4.85 1.45
C PHE A 30 2.20 4.24 0.07
N MET A 31 3.20 4.73 -0.67
CA MET A 31 3.55 4.15 -1.98
C MET A 31 3.95 2.68 -1.88
N TRP A 32 4.80 2.33 -0.92
CA TRP A 32 5.22 0.94 -0.72
C TRP A 32 4.08 0.05 -0.24
N THR A 33 3.24 0.53 0.67
CA THR A 33 2.05 -0.22 1.11
C THR A 33 1.07 -0.43 -0.04
N LEU A 34 0.87 0.56 -0.91
CA LEU A 34 0.00 0.43 -2.08
C LEU A 34 0.51 -0.65 -3.04
N ILE A 35 1.82 -0.65 -3.33
CA ILE A 35 2.45 -1.69 -4.17
C ILE A 35 2.28 -3.07 -3.53
N ILE A 36 2.55 -3.20 -2.22
CA ILE A 36 2.38 -4.47 -1.49
C ILE A 36 0.93 -4.92 -1.52
N THR A 37 -0.03 -4.05 -1.25
CA THR A 37 -1.47 -4.37 -1.31
C THR A 37 -1.87 -4.82 -2.72
N VAL A 38 -1.40 -4.12 -3.75
CA VAL A 38 -1.65 -4.49 -5.15
C VAL A 38 -1.07 -5.87 -5.45
N ILE A 39 0.16 -6.16 -5.04
CA ILE A 39 0.75 -7.48 -5.24
C ILE A 39 -0.06 -8.54 -4.47
N THR A 40 -0.33 -8.34 -3.19
CA THR A 40 -1.02 -9.33 -2.35
C THR A 40 -2.47 -9.58 -2.78
N VAL A 41 -3.14 -8.63 -3.43
CA VAL A 41 -4.54 -8.80 -3.90
C VAL A 41 -4.61 -9.17 -5.38
N ILE A 42 -3.86 -8.50 -6.25
CA ILE A 42 -3.93 -8.72 -7.70
C ILE A 42 -3.14 -9.96 -8.12
N LEU A 43 -1.98 -10.25 -7.51
CA LEU A 43 -1.18 -11.42 -7.87
C LEU A 43 -1.95 -12.74 -7.68
N PRO A 44 -2.69 -12.97 -6.56
CA PRO A 44 -3.53 -14.16 -6.43
C PRO A 44 -4.66 -14.22 -7.45
N ILE A 45 -5.31 -13.10 -7.75
CA ILE A 45 -6.42 -13.07 -8.72
C ILE A 45 -5.93 -13.47 -10.11
N ILE A 46 -4.80 -12.90 -10.54
CA ILE A 46 -4.14 -13.28 -11.80
C ILE A 46 -3.73 -14.75 -11.74
N GLY A 47 -3.12 -15.19 -10.64
CA GLY A 47 -2.75 -16.59 -10.41
C GLY A 47 -3.92 -17.54 -10.60
N LEU A 48 -5.07 -17.26 -9.97
CA LEU A 48 -6.29 -18.05 -10.09
C LEU A 48 -6.86 -18.05 -11.52
N MET A 49 -6.79 -16.91 -12.22
CA MET A 49 -7.25 -16.81 -13.61
C MET A 49 -6.46 -17.74 -14.55
N PHE A 50 -5.19 -18.00 -14.25
CA PHE A 50 -4.37 -18.97 -14.98
C PHE A 50 -4.48 -20.40 -14.44
N LEU A 51 -4.61 -20.56 -13.11
CA LEU A 51 -4.68 -21.87 -12.45
C LEU A 51 -5.99 -22.60 -12.77
N LEU A 52 -7.13 -21.90 -12.74
CA LEU A 52 -8.44 -22.49 -12.98
C LEU A 52 -8.55 -23.17 -14.36
N PRO A 53 -8.24 -22.52 -15.50
CA PRO A 53 -8.34 -23.17 -16.80
C PRO A 53 -7.32 -24.29 -17.00
N THR A 54 -6.11 -24.18 -16.42
CA THR A 54 -5.11 -25.26 -16.49
C THR A 54 -5.56 -26.50 -15.72
N LEU A 55 -6.14 -26.32 -14.53
CA LEU A 55 -6.74 -27.40 -13.75
C LEU A 55 -7.95 -28.03 -14.46
N MET A 56 -8.83 -27.22 -15.06
CA MET A 56 -9.97 -27.73 -15.82
C MET A 56 -9.54 -28.45 -17.10
N GLY A 57 -8.47 -27.99 -17.76
CA GLY A 57 -7.89 -28.67 -18.92
C GLY A 57 -7.23 -30.01 -18.55
N SER A 58 -6.53 -30.09 -17.42
CA SER A 58 -5.91 -31.34 -16.95
C SER A 58 -6.94 -32.34 -16.43
N LEU A 59 -7.94 -31.88 -15.67
CA LEU A 59 -9.05 -32.72 -15.21
C LEU A 59 -9.87 -33.15 -16.42
N GLY A 60 -10.29 -32.21 -17.28
CA GLY A 60 -11.02 -32.44 -18.53
C GLY A 60 -10.35 -33.45 -19.47
N GLY A 61 -9.03 -33.38 -19.64
CA GLY A 61 -8.27 -34.38 -20.40
C GLY A 61 -8.20 -35.76 -19.73
N GLY A 62 -8.33 -35.82 -18.39
CA GLY A 62 -8.42 -37.07 -17.64
C GLY A 62 -9.82 -37.69 -17.59
N ILE A 63 -10.89 -36.88 -17.59
CA ILE A 63 -12.29 -37.37 -17.66
C ILE A 63 -12.78 -37.64 -19.09
N LEU A 64 -12.15 -37.05 -20.13
CA LEU A 64 -12.42 -37.34 -21.55
C LEU A 64 -11.47 -38.40 -22.16
N GLY A 65 -10.52 -38.90 -21.37
CA GLY A 65 -9.54 -39.91 -21.75
C GLY A 65 -9.97 -41.38 -21.53
N LEU A 66 -11.24 -41.60 -21.20
CA LEU A 66 -11.93 -42.90 -21.21
C LEU A 66 -13.27 -42.76 -21.94
#